data_AF-A0A7S0CEI9-F1
#
_entry.id   AF-A0A7S0CEI9-F1
#
_cell.length_a   1.000
_cell.length_b   1.000
_cell.length_c   1.000
_cell.angle_alpha   90.00
_cell.angle_beta   90.00
_cell.angle_gamma   90.00
#
_symmetry.space_group_name_H-M   'P 1'
#
loop_
_entity.id
_entity.type
_entity.pdbx_description
1 polymer ?
#
loop_
_entity_poly.entity_id
_entity_poly.type
_entity_poly.pdbx_seq_one_letter_code
_entity_poly.pdbx_strand_id
1 'polypeptide(L)'
;VCKTTTEGSSDSGFSLDSSGILTETPTCVLADFSSAWDDFTSQHMYMNGPSPKEQTDEYAPPEVLFGPTWVPFDGQNPQSYDSWSIGVLALELLLGTPNVFSVDQRTRVILSHRMKKQGASEEEIQKALYLAALSQFCIYTPTKSESTRWPLRAGDPLHKTDIAEIKCTLQHFHSALRARDPLGTGFDSSSDSLLELIWGLLAWNPHDRITPSKALQHEYFISERNDHVHKDMFQPHKSSENALTPKIMEPKVQTKQFEAIMTEFK
;
A
#
# COMPACT_ATOMS: atom_id res chain seq x y z
N VAL A 1 -10.18 10.29 -3.37
CA VAL A 1 -11.41 11.00 -2.92
C VAL A 1 -12.61 10.11 -3.16
N CYS A 2 -13.36 9.75 -2.12
CA CYS A 2 -14.55 8.92 -2.25
C CYS A 2 -15.82 9.74 -1.94
N LYS A 3 -16.87 9.52 -2.72
CA LYS A 3 -18.21 10.09 -2.51
C LYS A 3 -19.23 8.98 -2.62
N THR A 4 -20.24 8.95 -1.76
CA THR A 4 -21.38 8.07 -1.96
C THR A 4 -22.30 8.71 -2.98
N THR A 5 -22.67 7.93 -4.01
CA THR A 5 -23.68 8.34 -4.98
C THR A 5 -24.91 7.50 -4.73
N THR A 6 -26.02 8.14 -4.38
CA THR A 6 -27.34 7.53 -4.44
C THR A 6 -27.70 7.35 -5.92
N GLU A 7 -27.66 6.13 -6.43
CA GLU A 7 -28.30 5.83 -7.72
C GLU A 7 -29.81 6.07 -7.56
N GLY A 8 -30.28 7.20 -8.09
CA GLY A 8 -31.69 7.57 -8.00
C GLY A 8 -31.97 9.05 -8.20
N SER A 9 -31.62 9.62 -9.36
CA SER A 9 -32.31 10.83 -9.84
C SER A 9 -32.13 11.05 -11.35
N SER A 10 -32.70 10.16 -12.17
CA SER A 10 -33.57 10.53 -13.30
C SER A 10 -34.12 9.25 -13.96
N ASP A 11 -35.46 9.17 -13.99
CA ASP A 11 -36.33 8.20 -14.67
C ASP A 11 -36.36 6.73 -14.22
N SER A 12 -37.42 6.43 -13.44
CA SER A 12 -38.19 5.18 -13.38
C SER A 12 -37.44 3.84 -13.23
N GLY A 13 -37.29 3.41 -11.97
CA GLY A 13 -37.07 1.99 -11.63
C GLY A 13 -36.21 1.82 -10.37
N PHE A 14 -36.83 1.78 -9.19
CA PHE A 14 -36.13 1.38 -7.96
C PHE A 14 -35.77 -0.10 -8.04
N SER A 15 -34.47 -0.43 -8.08
CA SER A 15 -34.00 -1.79 -7.82
C SER A 15 -33.74 -1.93 -6.33
N LEU A 16 -34.75 -2.42 -5.59
CA LEU A 16 -34.58 -2.87 -4.21
C LEU A 16 -33.88 -4.23 -4.24
N ASP A 17 -32.78 -4.39 -3.48
CA ASP A 17 -32.41 -5.74 -3.04
C ASP A 17 -33.56 -6.30 -2.17
N SER A 18 -33.67 -7.62 -2.14
CA SER A 18 -34.67 -8.44 -1.43
C SER A 18 -34.83 -8.12 0.07
N SER A 19 -33.92 -7.30 0.60
CA SER A 19 -33.82 -6.85 1.99
C SER A 19 -34.29 -5.40 2.24
N GLY A 20 -34.57 -4.59 1.20
CA GLY A 20 -35.07 -3.23 1.35
C GLY A 20 -34.04 -2.15 1.71
N ILE A 21 -32.74 -2.43 1.53
CA ILE A 21 -31.64 -1.50 1.85
C ILE A 21 -31.25 -0.70 0.59
N LEU A 22 -31.14 0.63 0.71
CA LEU A 22 -30.52 1.49 -0.30
C LEU A 22 -29.01 1.19 -0.30
N THR A 23 -28.52 0.54 -1.36
CA THR A 23 -27.08 0.30 -1.55
C THR A 23 -26.45 1.58 -2.09
N GLU A 24 -26.00 2.46 -1.21
CA GLU A 24 -25.10 3.56 -1.58
C GLU A 24 -23.73 2.97 -1.96
N THR A 25 -23.42 2.94 -3.26
CA THR A 25 -22.09 2.52 -3.71
C THR A 25 -21.12 3.68 -3.61
N PRO A 26 -20.00 3.55 -2.87
CA PRO A 26 -18.99 4.58 -2.82
C PRO A 26 -18.26 4.65 -4.18
N THR A 27 -18.30 5.83 -4.80
CA THR A 27 -17.48 6.13 -5.97
C THR A 27 -16.18 6.77 -5.50
N CYS A 28 -15.06 6.10 -5.75
CA CYS A 28 -13.72 6.57 -5.39
C CYS A 28 -12.93 6.97 -6.64
N VAL A 29 -12.24 8.11 -6.56
CA VAL A 29 -11.30 8.59 -7.59
C VAL A 29 -9.91 8.80 -6.99
N LEU A 30 -8.88 8.45 -7.75
CA LEU A 30 -7.49 8.78 -7.41
C LEU A 30 -7.26 10.29 -7.60
N ALA A 31 -6.34 10.84 -6.82
CA ALA A 31 -5.99 12.24 -6.85
C ALA A 31 -4.48 12.39 -6.64
N ASP A 32 -3.99 13.61 -6.88
CA ASP A 32 -2.61 14.01 -6.62
C ASP A 32 -1.55 13.18 -7.38
N PHE A 33 -1.41 13.46 -8.68
CA PHE A 33 -0.47 12.79 -9.57
C PHE A 33 0.88 13.52 -9.66
N SER A 34 1.24 14.38 -8.69
CA SER A 34 2.47 15.17 -8.76
C SER A 34 3.74 14.33 -8.66
N SER A 35 3.67 13.18 -7.99
CA SER A 35 4.75 12.20 -7.85
C SER A 35 4.64 11.03 -8.84
N ALA A 36 3.71 11.11 -9.81
CA ALA A 36 3.58 10.08 -10.83
C ALA A 36 4.88 9.94 -11.62
N TRP A 37 5.19 8.70 -12.00
CA TRP A 37 6.42 8.37 -12.72
C TRP A 37 6.11 7.61 -14.02
N ASP A 38 6.75 8.06 -15.08
CA ASP A 38 6.85 7.43 -16.40
C ASP A 38 8.14 7.89 -17.09
N ASP A 39 8.42 7.38 -18.28
CA ASP A 39 9.60 7.78 -19.06
C ASP A 39 9.61 9.29 -19.37
N PHE A 40 8.45 9.91 -19.54
CA PHE A 40 8.34 11.34 -19.87
C PHE A 40 8.69 12.21 -18.66
N THR A 41 8.02 12.01 -17.53
CA THR A 41 8.26 12.68 -16.25
C THR A 41 9.70 12.46 -15.78
N SER A 42 10.27 11.26 -15.98
CA SER A 42 11.68 11.00 -15.67
C SER A 42 12.66 11.89 -16.43
N GLN A 43 12.33 12.29 -17.66
CA GLN A 43 13.20 13.14 -18.51
C GLN A 43 12.95 14.63 -18.32
N HIS A 44 11.73 15.02 -17.94
CA HIS A 44 11.27 16.42 -17.97
C HIS A 44 10.98 17.02 -16.60
N MET A 45 10.58 16.21 -15.62
CA MET A 45 10.13 16.64 -14.29
C MET A 45 11.14 16.27 -13.21
N TYR A 46 11.80 15.11 -13.34
CA TYR A 46 12.79 14.62 -12.39
C TYR A 46 14.22 14.79 -12.92
N MET A 47 14.82 15.98 -12.72
CA MET A 47 16.17 16.29 -13.23
C MET A 47 17.22 15.20 -12.92
N ASN A 48 17.23 14.70 -11.68
CA ASN A 48 18.17 13.69 -11.20
C ASN A 48 17.44 12.41 -10.73
N GLY A 49 16.23 12.16 -11.25
CA GLY A 49 15.32 11.14 -10.75
C GLY A 49 14.57 11.55 -9.47
N PRO A 50 13.57 10.76 -9.06
CA PRO A 50 12.78 11.04 -7.87
C PRO A 50 13.63 10.99 -6.59
N SER A 51 13.31 11.88 -5.66
CA SER A 51 14.02 12.02 -4.39
C SER A 51 13.20 11.45 -3.22
N PRO A 52 13.83 11.10 -2.09
CA PRO A 52 13.10 10.63 -0.90
C PRO A 52 12.08 11.65 -0.37
N LYS A 53 12.19 12.93 -0.73
CA LYS A 53 11.28 13.97 -0.23
C LYS A 53 9.90 13.95 -0.91
N GLU A 54 9.77 13.20 -1.99
CA GLU A 54 8.53 13.09 -2.78
C GLU A 54 7.67 11.90 -2.31
N GLN A 55 8.19 11.09 -1.38
CA GLN A 55 7.49 9.94 -0.83
C GLN A 55 6.80 10.26 0.49
N THR A 56 5.81 9.43 0.85
CA THR A 56 5.27 9.35 2.21
C THR A 56 5.77 8.06 2.84
N ASP A 57 6.65 8.16 3.83
CA ASP A 57 7.39 7.02 4.40
C ASP A 57 6.48 5.92 4.94
N GLU A 58 5.30 6.29 5.46
CA GLU A 58 4.32 5.36 6.03
C GLU A 58 3.74 4.38 5.01
N TYR A 59 3.66 4.80 3.74
CA TYR A 59 3.15 4.00 2.62
C TYR A 59 4.28 3.49 1.71
N ALA A 60 5.53 3.85 1.99
CA ALA A 60 6.67 3.46 1.17
C ALA A 60 7.00 1.96 1.38
N PRO A 61 7.39 1.24 0.31
CA PRO A 61 7.72 -0.17 0.38
C PRO A 61 9.13 -0.42 0.96
N PRO A 62 9.40 -1.64 1.45
CA PRO A 62 10.63 -1.93 2.19
C PRO A 62 11.90 -1.78 1.35
N GLU A 63 11.86 -2.04 0.05
CA GLU A 63 13.01 -1.86 -0.85
C GLU A 63 13.50 -0.41 -0.89
N VAL A 64 12.60 0.55 -0.70
CA VAL A 64 12.90 1.99 -0.68
C VAL A 64 13.39 2.43 0.70
N LEU A 65 12.79 1.90 1.76
CA LEU A 65 13.11 2.27 3.16
C LEU A 65 14.40 1.60 3.69
N PHE A 66 14.69 0.37 3.26
CA PHE A 66 15.76 -0.48 3.79
C PHE A 66 16.83 -0.84 2.76
N GLY A 67 16.74 -0.32 1.53
CA GLY A 67 17.73 -0.50 0.49
C GLY A 67 19.14 -0.03 0.91
N PRO A 68 20.22 -0.68 0.42
CA PRO A 68 21.59 -0.26 0.73
C PRO A 68 21.94 1.12 0.16
N THR A 69 21.23 1.50 -0.91
CA THR A 69 21.29 2.78 -1.60
C THR A 69 19.87 3.23 -1.89
N TRP A 70 19.65 4.55 -1.91
CA TRP A 70 18.38 5.11 -2.32
C TRP A 70 18.00 4.62 -3.72
N VAL A 71 16.80 4.06 -3.82
CA VAL A 71 16.11 3.75 -5.07
C VAL A 71 14.65 4.20 -4.90
N PRO A 72 14.04 4.85 -5.89
CA PRO A 72 12.66 5.34 -5.75
C PRO A 72 11.62 4.20 -5.82
N PHE A 73 11.92 3.12 -6.54
CA PHE A 73 11.09 1.92 -6.68
C PHE A 73 11.94 0.79 -7.32
N ASP A 74 11.38 -0.41 -7.40
CA ASP A 74 12.01 -1.51 -8.14
C ASP A 74 11.94 -1.28 -9.66
N GLY A 75 13.09 -1.21 -10.33
CA GLY A 75 13.14 -0.86 -11.75
C GLY A 75 12.57 -1.91 -12.71
N GLN A 76 12.44 -3.16 -12.28
CA GLN A 76 11.85 -4.23 -13.11
C GLN A 76 10.35 -4.39 -12.86
N ASN A 77 9.89 -4.00 -11.67
CA ASN A 77 8.49 -4.06 -11.26
C ASN A 77 8.02 -2.74 -10.58
N PRO A 78 7.99 -1.59 -11.29
CA PRO A 78 7.66 -0.29 -10.67
C PRO A 78 6.28 -0.26 -9.99
N GLN A 79 5.29 -0.92 -10.59
CA GLN A 79 3.93 -1.04 -10.06
C GLN A 79 3.85 -1.73 -8.69
N SER A 80 4.90 -2.44 -8.26
CA SER A 80 4.94 -3.05 -6.94
C SER A 80 4.92 -2.01 -5.82
N TYR A 81 5.39 -0.77 -6.08
CA TYR A 81 5.32 0.32 -5.11
C TYR A 81 3.87 0.63 -4.73
N ASP A 82 3.00 0.80 -5.73
CA ASP A 82 1.58 1.09 -5.52
C ASP A 82 0.86 -0.09 -4.88
N SER A 83 1.21 -1.34 -5.27
CA SER A 83 0.68 -2.54 -4.63
C SER A 83 0.94 -2.56 -3.12
N TRP A 84 2.15 -2.22 -2.69
CA TRP A 84 2.47 -2.14 -1.26
C TRP A 84 1.64 -1.06 -0.58
N SER A 85 1.58 0.13 -1.15
CA SER A 85 0.81 1.27 -0.63
C SER A 85 -0.67 0.93 -0.43
N ILE A 86 -1.27 0.19 -1.39
CA ILE A 86 -2.64 -0.32 -1.30
C ILE A 86 -2.77 -1.35 -0.17
N GLY A 87 -1.79 -2.23 0.01
CA GLY A 87 -1.75 -3.18 1.13
C GLY A 87 -1.73 -2.50 2.50
N VAL A 88 -0.94 -1.42 2.64
CA VAL A 88 -0.92 -0.60 3.86
C VAL A 88 -2.28 0.04 4.10
N LEU A 89 -2.85 0.68 3.09
CA LEU A 89 -4.17 1.31 3.17
C LEU A 89 -5.27 0.30 3.55
N ALA A 90 -5.24 -0.91 2.98
CA ALA A 90 -6.18 -1.96 3.32
C ALA A 90 -6.07 -2.36 4.80
N LEU A 91 -4.85 -2.46 5.35
CA LEU A 91 -4.66 -2.68 6.77
C LEU A 91 -5.16 -1.53 7.63
N GLU A 92 -4.99 -0.27 7.21
CA GLU A 92 -5.49 0.89 7.94
C GLU A 92 -7.01 0.87 8.05
N LEU A 93 -7.69 0.51 6.95
CA LEU A 93 -9.14 0.35 6.90
C LEU A 93 -9.61 -0.81 7.80
N LEU A 94 -8.92 -1.96 7.75
CA LEU A 94 -9.29 -3.13 8.54
C LEU A 94 -9.04 -2.97 10.04
N LEU A 95 -7.94 -2.31 10.42
CA LEU A 95 -7.57 -2.12 11.83
C LEU A 95 -8.10 -0.81 12.42
N GLY A 96 -8.62 0.10 11.58
CA GLY A 96 -9.14 1.40 12.00
C GLY A 96 -8.08 2.32 12.59
N THR A 97 -6.80 2.17 12.19
CA THR A 97 -5.68 2.96 12.71
C THR A 97 -4.69 3.29 11.60
N PRO A 98 -4.17 4.54 11.53
CA PRO A 98 -3.12 4.90 10.57
C PRO A 98 -1.74 4.34 10.95
N ASN A 99 -1.57 3.83 12.16
CA ASN A 99 -0.29 3.31 12.66
C ASN A 99 -0.26 1.79 12.65
N VAL A 100 -0.55 1.18 11.49
CA VAL A 100 -0.66 -0.29 11.35
C VAL A 100 0.63 -0.98 11.76
N PHE A 101 1.78 -0.45 11.36
CA PHE A 101 3.11 -1.01 11.69
C PHE A 101 3.71 -0.40 12.96
N SER A 102 2.95 -0.46 14.05
CA SER A 102 3.45 -0.19 15.38
C SER A 102 3.70 -1.48 16.17
N VAL A 103 4.63 -1.42 17.11
CA VAL A 103 4.83 -2.46 18.13
C VAL A 103 4.23 -2.00 19.45
N ASP A 104 3.88 -2.94 20.33
CA ASP A 104 3.37 -2.62 21.66
C ASP A 104 4.39 -1.85 22.50
N GLN A 105 3.90 -1.13 23.51
CA GLN A 105 4.73 -0.25 24.35
C GLN A 105 5.88 -1.00 25.02
N ARG A 106 5.67 -2.25 25.46
CA ARG A 106 6.70 -3.04 26.11
C ARG A 106 7.79 -3.41 25.11
N THR A 107 7.43 -3.90 23.93
CA THR A 107 8.37 -4.19 22.85
C THR A 107 9.15 -2.95 22.45
N ARG A 108 8.48 -1.80 22.27
CA ARG A 108 9.11 -0.53 21.96
C ARG A 108 10.16 -0.14 23.00
N VAL A 109 9.83 -0.20 24.29
CA VAL A 109 10.74 0.17 25.38
C VAL A 109 11.94 -0.77 25.44
N ILE A 110 11.71 -2.09 25.38
CA ILE A 110 12.79 -3.09 25.46
C ILE A 110 13.74 -2.97 24.27
N LEU A 111 13.20 -2.88 23.05
CA LEU A 111 13.99 -2.82 21.82
C LEU A 111 14.77 -1.52 21.75
N SER A 112 14.10 -0.37 21.93
CA SER A 112 14.77 0.94 21.91
C SER A 112 15.86 1.06 22.96
N HIS A 113 15.63 0.59 24.20
CA HIS A 113 16.64 0.61 25.26
C HIS A 113 17.89 -0.21 24.88
N ARG A 114 17.69 -1.43 24.36
CA ARG A 114 18.81 -2.30 23.93
C ARG A 114 19.61 -1.69 22.79
N MET A 115 18.92 -1.10 21.82
CA MET A 115 19.55 -0.45 20.67
C MET A 115 20.33 0.80 21.07
N LYS A 116 19.78 1.65 21.95
CA LYS A 116 20.51 2.81 22.49
C LYS A 116 21.76 2.38 23.24
N LYS A 117 21.71 1.30 24.02
CA LYS A 117 22.89 0.74 24.71
C LYS A 117 24.00 0.31 23.73
N GLN A 118 23.65 -0.08 22.51
CA GLN A 118 24.58 -0.44 21.45
C GLN A 118 25.03 0.76 20.59
N GLY A 119 24.59 1.98 20.93
CA GLY A 119 24.99 3.20 20.22
C GLY A 119 24.18 3.49 18.96
N ALA A 120 23.01 2.87 18.78
CA ALA A 120 22.16 3.11 17.61
C ALA A 120 21.57 4.53 17.62
N SER A 121 21.43 5.12 16.44
CA SER A 121 20.74 6.40 16.23
C SER A 121 19.21 6.26 16.39
N GLU A 122 18.50 7.37 16.56
CA GLU A 122 17.03 7.34 16.62
C GLU A 122 16.41 6.85 15.30
N GLU A 123 17.03 7.14 14.15
CA GLU A 123 16.59 6.64 12.85
C GLU A 123 16.71 5.12 12.76
N GLU A 124 17.84 4.56 13.23
CA GLU A 124 18.05 3.11 13.27
C GLU A 124 17.06 2.42 14.20
N ILE A 125 16.73 3.05 15.34
CA ILE A 125 15.72 2.56 16.27
C ILE A 125 14.35 2.55 15.61
N GLN A 126 13.97 3.62 14.92
CA GLN A 126 12.67 3.69 14.24
C GLN A 126 12.56 2.62 13.15
N LYS A 127 13.62 2.45 12.35
CA LYS A 127 13.74 1.38 11.34
C LYS A 127 13.58 0.00 11.96
N ALA A 128 14.27 -0.27 13.08
CA ALA A 128 14.16 -1.56 13.77
C ALA A 128 12.77 -1.80 14.38
N LEU A 129 12.11 -0.77 14.91
CA LEU A 129 10.73 -0.87 15.42
C LEU A 129 9.76 -1.20 14.28
N TYR A 130 9.94 -0.59 13.12
CA TYR A 130 9.14 -0.88 11.93
C TYR A 130 9.35 -2.32 11.45
N LEU A 131 10.60 -2.77 11.37
CA LEU A 131 10.94 -4.16 11.03
C LEU A 131 10.37 -5.17 12.04
N ALA A 132 10.38 -4.82 13.33
CA ALA A 132 9.74 -5.63 14.36
C ALA A 132 8.23 -5.73 14.11
N ALA A 133 7.56 -4.63 13.77
CA ALA A 133 6.14 -4.63 13.46
C ALA A 133 5.84 -5.49 12.22
N LEU A 134 6.61 -5.34 11.14
CA LEU A 134 6.47 -6.18 9.93
C LEU A 134 6.70 -7.66 10.23
N SER A 135 7.63 -7.98 11.14
CA SER A 135 7.86 -9.35 11.56
C SER A 135 6.73 -9.92 12.40
N GLN A 136 6.11 -9.11 13.26
CA GLN A 136 4.92 -9.49 14.02
C GLN A 136 3.70 -9.78 13.13
N PHE A 137 3.61 -9.15 11.95
CA PHE A 137 2.62 -9.48 10.93
C PHE A 137 3.04 -10.62 10.02
N CYS A 138 4.24 -11.19 10.16
CA CYS A 138 4.74 -12.23 9.26
C CYS A 138 4.94 -11.73 7.81
N ILE A 139 5.09 -10.42 7.62
CA ILE A 139 5.42 -9.79 6.33
C ILE A 139 6.92 -9.89 6.07
N TYR A 140 7.72 -9.74 7.14
CA TYR A 140 9.17 -9.80 7.08
C TYR A 140 9.72 -10.91 7.96
N THR A 141 10.55 -11.78 7.38
CA THR A 141 11.39 -12.73 8.13
C THR A 141 12.82 -12.20 8.21
N PRO A 142 13.37 -11.99 9.42
CA PRO A 142 14.78 -11.65 9.56
C PRO A 142 15.66 -12.75 8.97
N THR A 143 16.45 -12.41 7.95
CA THR A 143 17.35 -13.36 7.33
C THR A 143 18.55 -13.61 8.26
N LYS A 144 19.03 -14.85 8.30
CA LYS A 144 20.25 -15.22 9.05
C LYS A 144 21.54 -14.83 8.34
N SER A 145 21.45 -14.02 7.28
CA SER A 145 22.62 -13.64 6.49
C SER A 145 23.54 -12.74 7.32
N GLU A 146 24.82 -13.08 7.39
CA GLU A 146 25.85 -12.24 8.02
C GLU A 146 26.15 -10.96 7.20
N SER A 147 25.64 -10.86 5.96
CA SER A 147 25.97 -9.78 5.02
C SER A 147 25.04 -8.58 5.07
N THR A 148 23.96 -8.62 5.85
CA THR A 148 23.00 -7.49 5.93
C THR A 148 23.58 -6.37 6.80
N ARG A 149 23.26 -5.12 6.48
CA ARG A 149 23.64 -3.96 7.29
C ARG A 149 22.73 -3.91 8.53
N TRP A 150 23.27 -3.42 9.64
CA TRP A 150 22.50 -3.13 10.87
C TRP A 150 21.20 -2.36 10.54
N PRO A 151 20.02 -2.69 11.11
CA PRO A 151 19.73 -3.63 12.22
C PRO A 151 19.24 -5.04 11.78
N LEU A 152 19.62 -5.49 10.57
CA LEU A 152 19.10 -6.71 9.94
C LEU A 152 19.98 -7.96 10.11
N ARG A 153 20.96 -7.97 11.02
CA ARG A 153 21.94 -9.07 11.15
C ARG A 153 21.46 -10.17 12.09
N ALA A 154 21.96 -11.39 11.86
CA ALA A 154 21.85 -12.48 12.82
C ALA A 154 22.50 -12.09 14.16
N GLY A 155 21.75 -12.19 15.26
CA GLY A 155 22.21 -11.83 16.62
C GLY A 155 21.86 -10.42 17.09
N ASP A 156 21.19 -9.62 16.25
CA ASP A 156 20.67 -8.30 16.58
C ASP A 156 19.51 -8.39 17.59
N PRO A 157 19.17 -7.29 18.30
CA PRO A 157 18.10 -7.28 19.29
C PRO A 157 16.75 -7.79 18.75
N LEU A 158 16.47 -7.62 17.46
CA LEU A 158 15.33 -8.19 16.74
C LEU A 158 15.33 -9.73 16.69
N HIS A 159 16.51 -10.34 16.60
CA HIS A 159 16.69 -11.79 16.47
C HIS A 159 16.73 -12.53 17.82
N LYS A 160 17.11 -11.82 18.90
CA LYS A 160 17.33 -12.40 20.24
C LYS A 160 16.12 -12.37 21.18
N THR A 161 15.00 -11.83 20.73
CA THR A 161 13.90 -11.41 21.61
C THR A 161 12.61 -12.19 21.46
N ASP A 162 12.57 -13.25 20.65
CA ASP A 162 11.32 -13.90 20.21
C ASP A 162 10.33 -12.90 19.55
N ILE A 163 10.79 -11.70 19.19
CA ILE A 163 10.01 -10.64 18.52
C ILE A 163 9.80 -10.97 17.04
N ALA A 164 10.69 -11.79 16.47
CA ALA A 164 10.64 -12.19 15.08
C ALA A 164 10.27 -13.65 14.91
N GLU A 165 9.26 -13.90 14.09
CA GLU A 165 8.83 -15.25 13.78
C GLU A 165 9.76 -15.88 12.73
N ILE A 166 10.33 -17.04 13.06
CA ILE A 166 11.35 -17.71 12.23
C ILE A 166 10.72 -18.42 11.03
N LYS A 167 9.40 -18.63 11.04
CA LYS A 167 8.62 -19.25 9.96
C LYS A 167 7.32 -18.49 9.77
N CYS A 168 7.25 -17.67 8.73
CA CYS A 168 6.05 -16.94 8.36
C CYS A 168 5.21 -17.77 7.38
N THR A 169 3.93 -17.93 7.66
CA THR A 169 2.94 -18.46 6.71
C THR A 169 1.71 -17.55 6.71
N LEU A 170 0.85 -17.70 5.71
CA LEU A 170 -0.44 -16.98 5.65
C LEU A 170 -1.25 -17.13 6.94
N GLN A 171 -1.26 -18.33 7.54
CA GLN A 171 -1.96 -18.58 8.80
C GLN A 171 -1.43 -17.71 9.96
N HIS A 172 -0.11 -17.46 10.00
CA HIS A 172 0.48 -16.59 11.01
C HIS A 172 0.12 -15.13 10.74
N PHE A 173 0.10 -14.69 9.46
CA PHE A 173 -0.41 -13.37 9.08
C PHE A 173 -1.87 -13.16 9.55
N HIS A 174 -2.76 -14.14 9.33
CA HIS A 174 -4.15 -14.07 9.81
C HIS A 174 -4.22 -13.99 11.33
N SER A 175 -3.41 -14.80 12.02
CA SER A 175 -3.37 -14.82 13.48
C SER A 175 -2.86 -13.50 14.06
N ALA A 176 -1.85 -12.89 13.43
CA ALA A 176 -1.30 -11.60 13.81
C ALA A 176 -2.33 -10.46 13.65
N LEU A 177 -3.09 -10.45 12.55
CA LEU A 177 -4.17 -9.48 12.36
C LEU A 177 -5.29 -9.65 13.38
N ARG A 178 -5.74 -10.89 13.59
CA ARG A 178 -6.75 -11.21 14.61
C ARG A 178 -6.31 -10.78 16.02
N ALA A 179 -5.03 -10.93 16.36
CA ALA A 179 -4.50 -10.48 17.65
C ALA A 179 -4.52 -8.95 17.82
N ARG A 180 -4.59 -8.19 16.73
CA ARG A 180 -4.65 -6.73 16.71
C ARG A 180 -6.07 -6.19 16.50
N ASP A 181 -7.04 -7.05 16.23
CA ASP A 181 -8.45 -6.70 16.18
C ASP A 181 -8.95 -6.33 17.59
N PRO A 182 -9.26 -5.05 17.86
CA PRO A 182 -9.74 -4.64 19.17
C PRO A 182 -11.11 -5.24 19.53
N LEU A 183 -11.90 -5.62 18.52
CA LEU A 183 -13.27 -6.11 18.68
C LEU A 183 -13.34 -7.63 18.75
N GLY A 184 -12.31 -8.33 18.26
CA GLY A 184 -12.22 -9.79 18.26
C GLY A 184 -13.29 -10.47 17.41
N THR A 185 -13.92 -9.73 16.50
CA THR A 185 -15.07 -10.15 15.69
C THR A 185 -14.80 -10.08 14.18
N GLY A 186 -13.72 -9.42 13.75
CA GLY A 186 -13.60 -8.87 12.40
C GLY A 186 -13.04 -9.81 11.33
N PHE A 187 -12.49 -10.97 11.70
CA PHE A 187 -11.75 -11.82 10.75
C PHE A 187 -12.08 -13.30 10.91
N ASP A 188 -13.32 -13.70 10.65
CA ASP A 188 -13.66 -15.12 10.51
C ASP A 188 -13.16 -15.68 9.16
N SER A 189 -13.53 -16.92 8.82
CA SER A 189 -13.12 -17.55 7.57
C SER A 189 -13.64 -16.85 6.31
N SER A 190 -14.67 -16.00 6.42
CA SER A 190 -15.17 -15.23 5.27
C SER A 190 -14.17 -14.17 4.80
N SER A 191 -13.30 -13.70 5.69
CA SER A 191 -12.26 -12.71 5.38
C SER A 191 -10.97 -13.33 4.84
N ASP A 192 -10.85 -14.66 4.77
CA ASP A 192 -9.57 -15.31 4.44
C ASP A 192 -9.08 -14.93 3.03
N SER A 193 -9.97 -14.77 2.05
CA SER A 193 -9.61 -14.32 0.69
C SER A 193 -9.13 -12.87 0.64
N LEU A 194 -9.69 -11.99 1.49
CA LEU A 194 -9.22 -10.61 1.65
C LEU A 194 -7.82 -10.59 2.29
N LEU A 195 -7.63 -11.38 3.33
CA LEU A 195 -6.35 -11.45 4.04
C LEU A 195 -5.24 -12.03 3.16
N GLU A 196 -5.54 -13.02 2.31
CA GLU A 196 -4.62 -13.53 1.31
C GLU A 196 -4.22 -12.45 0.28
N LEU A 197 -5.20 -11.68 -0.22
CA LEU A 197 -4.94 -10.56 -1.13
C LEU A 197 -3.98 -9.54 -0.49
N ILE A 198 -4.27 -9.12 0.74
CA ILE A 198 -3.46 -8.14 1.47
C ILE A 198 -2.04 -8.69 1.71
N TRP A 199 -1.92 -9.97 2.07
CA TRP A 199 -0.61 -10.61 2.24
C TRP A 199 0.21 -10.59 0.94
N GLY A 200 -0.43 -10.85 -0.21
CA GLY A 200 0.21 -10.75 -1.52
C GLY A 200 0.60 -9.31 -1.92
N LEU A 201 -0.19 -8.31 -1.53
CA LEU A 201 0.11 -6.88 -1.73
C LEU A 201 1.30 -6.42 -0.86
N LEU A 202 1.45 -7.02 0.32
CA LEU A 202 2.50 -6.70 1.29
C LEU A 202 3.71 -7.62 1.19
N ALA A 203 3.91 -8.33 0.08
CA ALA A 203 5.11 -9.14 -0.08
C ALA A 203 6.38 -8.27 0.04
N TRP A 204 7.31 -8.71 0.89
CA TRP A 204 8.56 -7.98 1.17
C TRP A 204 9.39 -7.76 -0.10
N ASN A 205 9.55 -8.80 -0.93
CA ASN A 205 10.26 -8.72 -2.19
C ASN A 205 9.33 -8.15 -3.28
N PRO A 206 9.69 -7.05 -3.96
CA PRO A 206 8.85 -6.47 -5.00
C PRO A 206 8.51 -7.45 -6.13
N HIS A 207 9.39 -8.42 -6.44
CA HIS A 207 9.13 -9.41 -7.50
C HIS A 207 8.09 -10.46 -7.13
N ASP A 208 7.93 -10.75 -5.84
CA ASP A 208 6.94 -11.69 -5.33
C ASP A 208 5.58 -11.00 -5.07
N ARG A 209 5.57 -9.66 -5.06
CA ARG A 209 4.40 -8.83 -4.80
C ARG A 209 3.38 -8.91 -5.93
N ILE A 210 2.11 -9.08 -5.56
CA ILE A 210 1.02 -9.16 -6.55
C ILE A 210 0.91 -7.82 -7.31
N THR A 211 0.77 -7.87 -8.63
CA THR A 211 0.56 -6.67 -9.45
C THR A 211 -0.90 -6.23 -9.36
N PRO A 212 -1.23 -4.95 -9.62
CA PRO A 212 -2.62 -4.48 -9.61
C PRO A 212 -3.53 -5.29 -10.55
N SER A 213 -3.03 -5.64 -11.74
CA SER A 213 -3.75 -6.47 -12.70
C SER A 213 -4.05 -7.88 -12.21
N LYS A 214 -3.13 -8.51 -11.47
CA LYS A 214 -3.33 -9.82 -10.85
C LYS A 214 -4.22 -9.72 -9.62
N ALA A 215 -4.11 -8.63 -8.84
CA ALA A 215 -4.95 -8.37 -7.68
C ALA A 215 -6.43 -8.32 -8.08
N LEU A 216 -6.78 -7.67 -9.19
CA LEU A 216 -8.17 -7.64 -9.71
C LEU A 216 -8.72 -9.01 -10.15
N GLN A 217 -7.84 -9.99 -10.34
CA GLN A 217 -8.18 -11.39 -10.65
C GLN A 217 -8.14 -12.28 -9.40
N HIS A 218 -7.90 -11.72 -8.22
CA HIS A 218 -7.88 -12.46 -6.97
C HIS A 218 -9.28 -12.96 -6.60
N GLU A 219 -9.36 -14.10 -5.90
CA GLU A 219 -10.61 -14.72 -5.49
C GLU A 219 -11.53 -13.73 -4.77
N TYR A 220 -10.97 -12.88 -3.91
CA TYR A 220 -11.66 -11.78 -3.23
C TYR A 220 -12.54 -10.94 -4.18
N PHE A 221 -12.06 -10.56 -5.37
CA PHE A 221 -12.86 -9.76 -6.32
C PHE A 221 -13.69 -10.61 -7.29
N ILE A 222 -13.47 -11.93 -7.33
CA ILE A 222 -14.24 -12.85 -8.17
C ILE A 222 -15.45 -13.38 -7.40
N SER A 223 -15.30 -13.72 -6.12
CA SER A 223 -16.41 -14.13 -5.25
C SER A 223 -17.46 -13.03 -5.19
N GLU A 224 -17.04 -11.77 -5.01
CA GLU A 224 -17.89 -10.58 -4.98
C GLU A 224 -18.55 -10.27 -6.34
N ARG A 225 -18.01 -10.78 -7.46
CA ARG A 225 -18.61 -10.63 -8.80
C ARG A 225 -19.70 -11.66 -9.09
N ASN A 226 -19.71 -12.77 -8.36
CA ASN A 226 -20.72 -13.83 -8.51
C ASN A 226 -21.97 -13.57 -7.66
N ASP A 227 -21.88 -12.71 -6.65
CA ASP A 227 -23.05 -12.08 -6.05
C ASP A 227 -23.54 -10.95 -6.97
N HIS A 228 -24.84 -10.95 -7.27
CA HIS A 228 -25.46 -10.31 -8.44
C HIS A 228 -25.42 -8.75 -8.51
N VAL A 229 -24.50 -8.06 -7.82
CA VAL A 229 -24.57 -6.60 -7.63
C VAL A 229 -23.49 -5.79 -8.39
N HIS A 230 -22.35 -6.37 -8.80
CA HIS A 230 -21.21 -5.55 -9.28
C HIS A 230 -20.61 -5.91 -10.64
N LYS A 231 -21.45 -6.25 -11.64
CA LYS A 231 -20.97 -6.53 -13.00
C LYS A 231 -20.42 -5.32 -13.76
N ASP A 232 -20.78 -4.10 -13.37
CA ASP A 232 -20.42 -2.88 -14.12
C ASP A 232 -19.22 -2.08 -13.55
N MET A 233 -18.65 -2.46 -12.40
CA MET A 233 -17.54 -1.72 -11.77
C MET A 233 -16.14 -2.02 -12.33
N PHE A 234 -15.96 -3.12 -13.07
CA PHE A 234 -14.65 -3.54 -13.56
C PHE A 234 -14.65 -3.70 -15.08
N GLN A 235 -14.95 -2.60 -15.80
CA GLN A 235 -14.52 -2.52 -17.19
C GLN A 235 -13.08 -2.01 -17.22
N PRO A 236 -12.12 -2.78 -17.76
CA PRO A 236 -10.82 -2.22 -18.05
C PRO A 236 -11.03 -1.07 -19.05
N HIS A 237 -10.91 0.16 -18.56
CA HIS A 237 -10.77 1.28 -19.47
C HIS A 237 -9.58 0.97 -20.38
N LYS A 238 -9.76 1.14 -21.69
CA LYS A 238 -8.68 1.07 -22.67
C LYS A 238 -7.50 1.81 -22.06
N SER A 239 -6.32 1.18 -22.09
CA SER A 239 -5.04 1.85 -21.81
C SER A 239 -5.15 3.25 -22.35
N SER A 240 -5.00 4.27 -21.49
CA SER A 240 -4.90 5.62 -22.00
C SER A 240 -3.81 5.56 -23.07
N GLU A 241 -4.20 5.76 -24.33
CA GLU A 241 -3.23 6.19 -25.32
C GLU A 241 -2.56 7.37 -24.66
N ASN A 242 -1.25 7.25 -24.41
CA ASN A 242 -0.41 8.25 -23.76
C ASN A 242 -1.02 9.63 -23.99
N ALA A 243 -1.62 10.21 -22.95
CA ALA A 243 -2.19 11.57 -23.04
C ALA A 243 -1.10 12.60 -23.40
N LEU A 244 0.16 12.15 -23.41
CA LEU A 244 1.33 12.80 -23.94
C LEU A 244 1.98 11.92 -25.03
N THR A 245 1.30 11.69 -26.16
CA THR A 245 2.06 11.61 -27.42
C THR A 245 2.91 12.89 -27.50
N PRO A 246 4.20 12.82 -27.89
CA PRO A 246 5.08 13.98 -27.88
C PRO A 246 4.66 14.94 -29.00
N LYS A 247 3.60 15.70 -28.76
CA LYS A 247 3.44 17.00 -29.38
C LYS A 247 4.49 17.85 -28.71
N ILE A 248 5.52 18.20 -29.45
CA ILE A 248 6.39 19.33 -29.12
C ILE A 248 5.44 20.51 -28.86
N MET A 249 5.13 20.78 -27.60
CA MET A 249 4.19 21.82 -27.23
C MET A 249 4.93 23.14 -27.39
N GLU A 250 4.52 23.91 -28.40
CA GLU A 250 4.99 25.27 -28.58
C GLU A 250 4.66 26.11 -27.32
N PRO A 251 5.53 27.07 -26.94
CA PRO A 251 5.37 27.87 -25.72
C PRO A 251 4.05 28.65 -25.62
N LYS A 252 3.31 28.81 -26.72
CA LYS A 252 1.99 29.45 -26.75
C LYS A 252 0.84 28.56 -26.24
N VAL A 253 1.03 27.23 -26.18
CA VAL A 253 0.00 26.29 -25.72
C VAL A 253 -0.06 26.24 -24.18
N GLN A 254 1.08 26.41 -23.49
CA GLN A 254 1.13 26.52 -22.03
C GLN A 254 0.30 27.69 -21.50
N THR A 255 0.34 28.86 -22.16
CA THR A 255 -0.41 30.04 -21.72
C THR A 255 -1.92 29.84 -21.82
N LYS A 256 -2.40 29.16 -22.87
CA LYS A 256 -3.84 28.88 -23.06
C LYS A 256 -4.37 27.79 -22.13
N GLN A 257 -3.58 26.77 -21.81
CA GLN A 257 -3.97 25.79 -20.79
C GLN A 257 -3.98 26.38 -19.39
N PHE A 258 -3.02 27.25 -19.07
CA PHE A 258 -3.01 28.00 -17.79
C PHE A 258 -4.22 28.94 -17.68
N GLU A 259 -4.59 29.64 -18.76
CA GLU A 259 -5.81 30.46 -18.81
C GLU A 259 -7.09 29.62 -18.68
N ALA A 260 -7.15 28.45 -19.32
CA ALA A 260 -8.30 27.55 -19.20
C ALA A 260 -8.48 27.02 -17.76
N ILE A 261 -7.38 26.63 -17.10
CA ILE A 261 -7.39 26.19 -15.69
C ILE A 261 -7.83 27.35 -14.78
N MET A 262 -7.32 28.56 -15.00
CA MET A 262 -7.69 29.73 -14.18
C MET A 262 -9.14 30.21 -14.40
N THR A 263 -9.78 29.82 -15.52
CA THR A 263 -11.18 30.19 -15.80
C THR A 263 -12.17 29.22 -15.19
N GLU A 264 -11.78 27.97 -14.91
CA GLU A 264 -12.60 26.98 -14.17
C GLU A 264 -12.64 27.22 -12.65
N PHE A 265 -11.78 28.10 -12.10
CA PHE A 265 -11.74 28.45 -10.67
C PHE A 265 -12.36 29.83 -10.35
N LYS A 266 -13.26 30.35 -11.19
CA LYS A 266 -14.12 31.51 -10.89
C LYS A 266 -15.58 31.10 -10.87
#